data_AF-A0A1A7Y9R1-F1
#
_entry.id   AF-A0A1A7Y9R1-F1
#
_cell.length_a   1.000
_cell.length_b   1.000
_cell.length_c   1.000
_cell.angle_alpha   90.00
_cell.angle_beta   90.00
_cell.angle_gamma   90.00
#
_symmetry.space_group_name_H-M   'P 1'
#
loop_
_entity.id
_entity.type
_entity.pdbx_description
1 polymer ?
#
loop_
_entity_poly.entity_id
_entity_poly.type
_entity_poly.pdbx_seq_one_letter_code
_entity_poly.pdbx_strand_id
1 'polypeptide(L)'
;MEQLEEELTCPVCCGLFEDPRVLLCSHSFCKKCLDGLLEGNRGPAFRTPIKCPTCRKETPHNGANSLQVNYSLRGIVDKFSKIKVMPKMSVCKQHCDQPLNMFCATDLRLICGFCATTDEHKGHKFCSLDDAYEQEKKAFAELQHEVKNWRSADMLSCLETLQASKKKGLRSITKDAERVEDYFDKLIGSLECKKSEILSDFETLKLVVMQEYDPEITKLSAALEEQRGALSIAESFRSASEPLCFLQQMQEFREKMKILKETPLPSRKDMDVGPLVSAFDVKKWDSLRLSEVDKISVPCERGSRTGGAWMMVRKRIVLFLIALLLALPIFLLLLDTTDLTSMVQLFTTKRSLHTDTYLRKMTEICADIANAVEKEKLDDGFAVHSGFIAAAQYGLHLRVTHKPFRAATTPPELLTPSRCSWFRMSGSQPPFIYLKMSHPLLKASKTVTT
;
A
#
# COMPACT_ATOMS: atom_id res chain seq x y z
N MET A 1 -23.08 46.08 33.91
CA MET A 1 -23.52 46.83 32.71
C MET A 1 -24.63 46.09 31.95
N GLU A 2 -24.67 44.75 31.95
CA GLU A 2 -25.70 43.96 31.23
C GLU A 2 -27.14 44.21 31.73
N GLN A 3 -27.35 44.31 33.05
CA GLN A 3 -28.66 44.61 33.64
C GLN A 3 -29.25 45.97 33.18
N LEU A 4 -28.39 46.96 32.90
CA LEU A 4 -28.83 48.28 32.43
C LEU A 4 -29.13 48.27 30.92
N GLU A 5 -28.49 47.39 30.15
CA GLU A 5 -28.75 47.26 28.72
C GLU A 5 -30.16 46.71 28.47
N GLU A 6 -30.59 45.72 29.25
CA GLU A 6 -31.95 45.16 29.18
C GLU A 6 -33.03 46.23 29.42
N GLU A 7 -32.85 47.09 30.43
CA GLU A 7 -33.77 48.20 30.73
C GLU A 7 -33.84 49.27 29.63
N LEU A 8 -32.81 49.36 28.78
CA LEU A 8 -32.69 50.32 27.68
C LEU A 8 -33.03 49.72 26.31
N THR A 9 -33.53 48.48 26.27
CA THR A 9 -33.94 47.81 25.04
C THR A 9 -35.45 47.94 24.78
N CYS A 10 -35.78 48.16 23.51
CA CYS A 10 -37.15 48.13 23.05
C CYS A 10 -37.66 46.69 23.01
N PRO A 11 -38.79 46.37 23.65
CA PRO A 11 -39.32 45.01 23.72
C PRO A 11 -39.85 44.48 22.38
N VAL A 12 -39.91 45.31 21.33
CA VAL A 12 -40.37 44.91 19.98
C VAL A 12 -39.21 44.52 19.07
N CYS A 13 -38.17 45.35 18.98
CA CYS A 13 -36.99 45.04 18.15
C CYS A 13 -35.84 44.39 18.92
N CYS A 14 -35.93 44.30 20.25
CA CYS A 14 -34.88 43.84 21.16
C CYS A 14 -33.54 44.59 21.02
N GLY A 15 -33.55 45.77 20.37
CA GLY A 15 -32.42 46.67 20.27
C GLY A 15 -32.57 47.87 21.20
N LEU A 16 -31.50 48.63 21.41
CA LEU A 16 -31.56 49.88 22.16
C LEU A 16 -32.61 50.84 21.56
N PHE A 17 -33.30 51.60 22.41
CA PHE A 17 -34.35 52.50 21.95
C PHE A 17 -33.84 53.54 20.93
N GLU A 18 -34.36 53.49 19.71
CA GLU A 18 -34.11 54.46 18.64
C GLU A 18 -35.37 55.32 18.43
N ASP A 19 -35.25 56.63 18.65
CA ASP A 19 -36.37 57.59 18.65
C ASP A 19 -37.58 57.08 19.48
N PRO A 20 -37.41 56.87 20.81
CA PRO A 20 -38.44 56.29 21.66
C PRO A 20 -39.68 57.18 21.73
N ARG A 21 -40.85 56.60 21.47
CA ARG A 21 -42.17 57.24 21.60
C ARG A 21 -42.92 56.64 22.76
N VAL A 22 -43.61 57.47 23.53
CA VAL A 22 -44.36 57.08 24.73
C VAL A 22 -45.85 56.94 24.40
N LEU A 23 -46.45 55.81 24.77
CA LEU A 23 -47.90 55.61 24.73
C LEU A 23 -48.58 56.19 25.99
N LEU A 24 -49.91 56.34 26.00
CA LEU A 24 -50.64 56.84 27.18
C LEU A 24 -50.51 55.93 28.42
N CYS A 25 -50.14 54.67 28.21
CA CYS A 25 -49.82 53.73 29.28
C CYS A 25 -48.38 53.86 29.82
N SER A 26 -47.64 54.89 29.41
CA SER A 26 -46.24 55.19 29.77
C SER A 26 -45.18 54.22 29.25
N HIS A 27 -45.55 53.15 28.56
CA HIS A 27 -44.57 52.30 27.87
C HIS A 27 -44.00 53.01 26.64
N SER A 28 -42.69 52.85 26.44
CA SER A 28 -41.95 53.44 25.32
C SER A 28 -41.56 52.37 24.31
N PHE A 29 -41.54 52.73 23.02
CA PHE A 29 -41.14 51.86 21.91
C PHE A 29 -40.41 52.69 20.84
N CYS A 30 -39.53 52.08 20.05
CA CYS A 30 -38.92 52.78 18.92
C CYS A 30 -40.00 53.27 17.95
N LYS A 31 -39.84 54.47 17.39
CA LYS A 31 -40.78 54.99 16.38
C LYS A 31 -41.02 54.00 15.24
N LYS A 32 -39.94 53.42 14.68
CA LYS A 32 -40.01 52.42 13.60
C LYS A 32 -40.82 51.16 14.01
N CYS A 33 -40.70 50.73 15.26
CA CYS A 33 -41.47 49.59 15.78
C CYS A 33 -42.97 49.91 15.86
N LEU A 34 -43.32 51.14 16.24
CA LEU A 34 -44.70 51.58 16.25
C LEU A 34 -45.25 51.77 14.83
N ASP A 35 -44.46 52.32 13.91
CA ASP A 35 -44.83 52.43 12.50
C ASP A 35 -45.14 51.05 11.90
N GLY A 36 -44.31 50.04 12.16
CA GLY A 36 -44.55 48.66 11.71
C GLY A 36 -45.83 48.03 12.29
N LEU A 37 -46.19 48.34 13.55
CA LEU A 37 -47.46 47.89 14.15
C LEU A 37 -48.68 48.54 13.48
N LEU A 38 -48.53 49.76 12.96
CA LEU A 38 -49.59 50.46 12.24
C LEU A 38 -49.76 49.94 10.81
N GLU A 39 -48.67 49.61 10.13
CA GLU A 39 -48.69 49.06 8.76
C GLU A 39 -49.26 47.63 8.69
N GLY A 40 -49.11 46.84 9.76
CA GLY A 40 -49.64 45.48 9.86
C GLY A 40 -51.17 45.41 9.96
N ASN A 41 -51.85 46.52 10.28
CA ASN A 41 -53.30 46.57 10.49
C ASN A 41 -54.04 47.04 9.21
N ARG A 42 -53.99 46.25 8.13
CA ARG A 42 -54.61 46.59 6.83
C ARG A 42 -56.13 46.35 6.81
N GLY A 43 -56.90 47.36 7.22
CA GLY A 43 -58.34 47.49 6.93
C GLY A 43 -58.67 48.91 6.45
N PRO A 44 -59.75 49.14 5.68
CA PRO A 44 -59.99 50.43 5.06
C PRO A 44 -60.40 51.51 6.08
N ALA A 45 -59.65 52.61 6.08
CA ALA A 45 -60.07 53.99 6.35
C ALA A 45 -60.66 54.39 7.72
N PHE A 46 -60.43 53.66 8.83
CA PHE A 46 -60.74 54.19 10.17
C PHE A 46 -59.60 53.99 11.18
N ARG A 47 -59.31 55.07 11.95
CA ARG A 47 -58.20 55.24 12.89
C ARG A 47 -58.30 54.24 14.06
N THR A 48 -57.72 53.06 13.91
CA THR A 48 -57.70 52.04 14.98
C THR A 48 -56.72 52.44 16.09
N PRO A 49 -57.09 52.39 17.39
CA PRO A 49 -56.14 52.67 18.47
C PRO A 49 -54.94 51.71 18.49
N ILE A 50 -53.73 52.19 18.82
CA ILE A 50 -52.56 51.34 19.01
C ILE A 50 -52.72 50.54 20.29
N LYS A 51 -52.66 49.21 20.21
CA LYS A 51 -52.59 48.34 21.39
C LYS A 51 -51.14 48.23 21.85
N CYS A 52 -50.85 48.62 23.09
CA CYS A 52 -49.51 48.51 23.65
C CYS A 52 -49.02 47.05 23.66
N PRO A 53 -47.85 46.72 23.06
CA PRO A 53 -47.29 45.37 23.09
C PRO A 53 -47.06 44.81 24.50
N THR A 54 -46.80 45.67 25.48
CA THR A 54 -46.48 45.27 26.86
C THR A 54 -47.73 45.07 27.71
N CYS A 55 -48.70 46.00 27.67
CA CYS A 55 -49.86 45.97 28.58
C CYS A 55 -51.23 45.96 27.89
N ARG A 56 -51.26 45.90 26.55
CA ARG A 56 -52.47 45.83 25.71
C ARG A 56 -53.45 47.00 25.80
N LYS A 57 -53.17 48.02 26.62
CA LYS A 57 -53.95 49.27 26.69
C LYS A 57 -53.93 49.98 25.34
N GLU A 58 -55.07 50.50 24.94
CA GLU A 58 -55.27 51.21 23.68
C GLU A 58 -54.86 52.68 23.82
N THR A 59 -54.14 53.19 22.82
CA THR A 59 -53.74 54.59 22.72
C THR A 59 -54.27 55.16 21.40
N PRO A 60 -55.16 56.17 21.44
CA PRO A 60 -55.58 56.87 20.23
C PRO A 60 -54.37 57.58 19.62
N HIS A 61 -54.30 57.59 18.29
CA HIS A 61 -53.12 58.05 17.58
C HIS A 61 -53.48 58.61 16.20
N ASN A 62 -52.63 59.49 15.68
CA ASN A 62 -52.66 60.01 14.32
C ASN A 62 -51.32 59.69 13.61
N GLY A 63 -50.95 58.41 13.60
CA GLY A 63 -49.62 57.93 13.21
C GLY A 63 -48.58 57.99 14.34
N ALA A 64 -47.47 57.25 14.25
CA ALA A 64 -46.46 57.21 15.32
C ALA A 64 -45.79 58.59 15.55
N ASN A 65 -45.79 59.46 14.54
CA ASN A 65 -45.32 60.85 14.65
C ASN A 65 -46.12 61.71 15.63
N SER A 66 -47.40 61.36 15.87
CA SER A 66 -48.27 62.10 16.80
C SER A 66 -47.99 61.76 18.27
N LEU A 67 -47.23 60.70 18.54
CA LEU A 67 -46.87 60.29 19.89
C LEU A 67 -45.67 61.10 20.40
N GLN A 68 -45.69 61.43 21.69
CA GLN A 68 -44.64 62.19 22.34
C GLN A 68 -43.32 61.40 22.35
N VAL A 69 -42.21 62.08 22.08
CA VAL A 69 -40.85 61.52 22.18
C VAL A 69 -40.45 61.44 23.65
N ASN A 70 -39.89 60.31 24.07
CA ASN A 70 -39.24 60.17 25.36
C ASN A 70 -37.80 60.72 25.30
N TYR A 71 -37.65 62.04 25.39
CA TYR A 71 -36.32 62.68 25.30
C TYR A 71 -35.36 62.21 26.40
N SER A 72 -35.87 61.90 27.60
CA SER A 72 -35.05 61.38 28.71
C SER A 72 -34.46 60.01 28.38
N LEU A 73 -35.29 59.08 27.91
CA LEU A 73 -34.83 57.75 27.50
C LEU A 73 -33.86 57.82 26.32
N ARG A 74 -34.15 58.67 25.33
CA ARG A 74 -33.24 58.92 24.21
C ARG A 74 -31.88 59.42 24.70
N GLY A 75 -31.87 60.40 25.60
CA GLY A 75 -30.63 60.94 26.18
C GLY A 75 -29.84 59.93 27.01
N ILE A 76 -30.51 59.00 27.70
CA ILE A 76 -29.86 57.92 28.45
C ILE A 76 -29.23 56.89 27.50
N VAL A 77 -29.94 56.46 26.45
CA VAL A 77 -29.42 55.55 25.41
C VAL A 77 -28.22 56.17 24.68
N ASP A 78 -28.29 57.46 24.36
CA ASP A 78 -27.20 58.19 23.71
C ASP A 78 -25.93 58.28 24.60
N LYS A 79 -26.08 58.35 25.92
CA LYS A 79 -24.93 58.34 26.84
C LYS A 79 -24.40 56.92 27.05
N PHE A 80 -25.28 55.94 27.19
CA PHE A 80 -24.92 54.53 27.34
C PHE A 80 -24.13 54.02 26.13
N SER A 81 -24.56 54.35 24.91
CA SER A 81 -23.84 53.99 23.69
C SER A 81 -22.43 54.57 23.63
N LYS A 82 -22.22 55.81 24.10
CA LYS A 82 -20.88 56.42 24.18
C LYS A 82 -19.95 55.70 25.18
N ILE A 83 -20.49 55.26 26.32
CA ILE A 83 -19.70 54.52 27.32
C ILE A 83 -19.29 53.14 26.78
N LYS A 84 -20.19 52.46 26.05
CA LYS A 84 -19.91 51.14 25.44
C LYS A 84 -18.82 51.18 24.37
N VAL A 85 -18.59 52.35 23.74
CA VAL A 85 -17.58 52.55 22.69
C VAL A 85 -16.20 52.92 23.24
N MET A 86 -16.08 53.28 24.53
CA MET A 86 -14.76 53.51 25.12
C MET A 86 -13.97 52.19 25.16
N PRO A 87 -12.69 52.19 24.73
CA PRO A 87 -11.85 50.99 24.81
C PRO A 87 -11.84 50.47 26.24
N LYS A 88 -12.22 49.20 26.44
CA LYS A 88 -12.04 48.54 27.73
C LYS A 88 -10.55 48.55 28.05
N MET A 89 -10.15 49.32 29.06
CA MET A 89 -8.79 49.24 29.59
C MET A 89 -8.55 47.80 30.03
N SER A 90 -7.43 47.23 29.59
CA SER A 90 -7.03 45.90 30.04
C SER A 90 -6.77 45.96 31.54
N VAL A 91 -7.26 44.94 32.26
CA VAL A 91 -7.12 44.87 33.72
C VAL A 91 -5.96 43.97 34.11
N CYS A 92 -5.37 44.27 35.26
CA CYS A 92 -4.31 43.50 35.84
C CYS A 92 -4.80 42.10 36.22
N LYS A 93 -4.02 41.07 35.89
CA LYS A 93 -4.34 39.68 36.25
C LYS A 93 -4.13 39.39 37.74
N GLN A 94 -3.24 40.13 38.40
CA GLN A 94 -2.93 39.95 39.82
C GLN A 94 -3.84 40.81 40.73
N HIS A 95 -4.29 41.97 40.24
CA HIS A 95 -5.08 42.92 41.02
C HIS A 95 -6.43 43.16 40.34
N CYS A 96 -7.50 42.59 40.90
CA CYS A 96 -8.85 42.64 40.35
C CYS A 96 -9.30 44.09 40.11
N ASP A 97 -9.90 44.32 38.94
CA ASP A 97 -10.44 45.61 38.50
C ASP A 97 -9.43 46.76 38.41
N GLN A 98 -8.12 46.48 38.52
CA GLN A 98 -7.09 47.48 38.38
C GLN A 98 -6.66 47.65 36.93
N PRO A 99 -6.73 48.87 36.36
CA PRO A 99 -6.32 49.09 34.98
C PRO A 99 -4.80 48.94 34.82
N LEU A 100 -4.37 48.33 33.73
CA LEU A 100 -2.99 48.36 33.28
C LEU A 100 -2.71 49.71 32.64
N ASN A 101 -2.01 50.58 33.37
CA ASN A 101 -1.79 51.97 33.00
C ASN A 101 -0.32 52.42 33.09
N MET A 102 0.58 51.51 33.45
CA MET A 102 2.02 51.78 33.57
C MET A 102 2.81 50.70 32.83
N PHE A 103 4.01 51.03 32.36
CA PHE A 103 4.93 50.07 31.78
C PHE A 103 6.20 49.96 32.63
N CYS A 104 6.59 48.74 32.96
CA CYS A 104 7.88 48.46 33.56
C CYS A 104 8.93 48.27 32.48
N ALA A 105 9.82 49.25 32.33
CA ALA A 105 10.91 49.23 31.35
C ALA A 105 12.01 48.21 31.71
N THR A 106 12.10 47.80 32.97
CA THR A 106 13.04 46.75 33.41
C THR A 106 12.56 45.36 32.98
N ASP A 107 11.26 45.08 33.11
CA ASP A 107 10.69 43.75 32.83
C ASP A 107 10.03 43.64 31.45
N LEU A 108 9.92 44.75 30.74
CA LEU A 108 9.24 44.89 29.44
C LEU A 108 7.76 44.46 29.49
N ARG A 109 7.03 44.92 30.51
CA ARG A 109 5.64 44.49 30.77
C ARG A 109 4.74 45.64 31.21
N LEU A 110 3.46 45.54 30.82
CA LEU A 110 2.38 46.38 31.35
C LEU A 110 2.03 45.97 32.79
N ILE A 111 1.92 46.96 33.67
CA ILE A 111 1.59 46.78 35.09
C ILE A 111 0.50 47.78 35.53
N CYS A 112 -0.16 47.52 36.64
CA CYS A 112 -1.06 48.50 37.29
C CYS A 112 -0.36 49.23 38.44
N GLY A 113 -0.99 50.26 38.99
CA GLY A 113 -0.45 51.03 40.11
C GLY A 113 -0.15 50.20 41.37
N PHE A 114 -0.88 49.11 41.61
CA PHE A 114 -0.59 48.21 42.73
C PHE A 114 0.64 47.35 42.48
N CYS A 115 0.83 46.82 41.27
CA CYS A 115 2.05 46.12 40.90
C CYS A 115 3.29 47.02 41.08
N ALA A 116 3.18 48.32 40.84
CA ALA A 116 4.29 49.26 41.01
C ALA A 116 4.75 49.42 42.48
N THR A 117 3.91 49.05 43.46
CA THR A 117 4.24 49.15 44.90
C THR A 117 4.63 47.82 45.52
N THR A 118 4.52 46.71 44.79
CA THR A 118 4.94 45.39 45.29
C THR A 118 6.46 45.30 45.35
N ASP A 119 6.97 44.44 46.23
CA ASP A 119 8.40 44.16 46.28
C ASP A 119 8.93 43.55 44.96
N GLU A 120 8.08 42.93 44.13
CA GLU A 120 8.46 42.35 42.82
C GLU A 120 8.98 43.40 41.82
N HIS A 121 8.49 44.64 41.90
CA HIS A 121 8.92 45.73 41.01
C HIS A 121 9.69 46.83 41.76
N LYS A 122 10.18 46.52 42.95
CA LYS A 122 10.90 47.49 43.78
C LYS A 122 12.22 47.89 43.14
N GLY A 123 12.36 49.18 42.88
CA GLY A 123 13.56 49.74 42.23
C GLY A 123 13.58 49.58 40.70
N HIS A 124 12.52 49.06 40.09
CA HIS A 124 12.40 49.00 38.64
C HIS A 124 12.07 50.37 38.04
N LYS A 125 12.44 50.56 36.78
CA LYS A 125 12.13 51.81 36.07
C LYS A 125 10.76 51.70 35.41
N PHE A 126 9.89 52.65 35.72
CA PHE A 126 8.58 52.79 35.08
C PHE A 126 8.58 53.94 34.09
N CYS A 127 7.79 53.82 33.04
CA CYS A 127 7.51 54.89 32.09
C CYS A 127 6.03 54.94 31.72
N SER A 128 5.65 56.03 31.04
CA SER A 128 4.31 56.17 30.49
C SER A 128 4.10 55.15 29.38
N LEU A 129 2.83 54.86 29.08
CA LEU A 129 2.48 53.97 27.96
C LEU A 129 2.96 54.53 26.62
N ASP A 130 2.92 55.85 26.45
CA ASP A 130 3.35 56.52 25.22
C ASP A 130 4.87 56.39 25.02
N ASP A 131 5.65 56.62 26.08
CA ASP A 131 7.12 56.46 26.02
C ASP A 131 7.51 55.00 25.76
N ALA A 132 6.86 54.06 26.45
CA ALA A 132 7.07 52.63 26.27
C ALA A 132 6.72 52.20 24.84
N TYR A 133 5.60 52.68 24.31
CA TYR A 133 5.16 52.38 22.95
C TYR A 133 6.21 52.82 21.92
N GLU A 134 6.69 54.06 22.01
CA GLU A 134 7.69 54.57 21.07
C GLU A 134 9.03 53.83 21.18
N GLN A 135 9.42 53.41 22.39
CA GLN A 135 10.64 52.64 22.61
C GLN A 135 10.51 51.21 22.05
N GLU A 136 9.46 50.47 22.42
CA GLU A 136 9.23 49.09 21.96
C GLU A 136 9.01 49.02 20.45
N LYS A 137 8.35 50.02 19.86
CA LYS A 137 8.16 50.11 18.41
C LYS A 137 9.47 50.27 17.65
N LYS A 138 10.43 51.01 18.21
CA LYS A 138 11.79 51.11 17.66
C LYS A 138 12.54 49.79 17.80
N ALA A 139 12.53 49.20 18.99
CA ALA A 139 13.16 47.89 19.24
C ALA A 139 12.60 46.78 18.33
N PHE A 140 11.29 46.81 18.07
CA PHE A 140 10.63 45.89 17.14
C PHE A 140 11.23 45.96 15.73
N ALA A 141 11.52 47.15 15.22
CA ALA A 141 12.11 47.30 13.89
C ALA A 141 13.50 46.66 13.80
N GLU A 142 14.31 46.80 14.86
CA GLU A 142 15.64 46.20 14.97
C GLU A 142 15.55 44.68 15.06
N LEU A 143 14.72 44.15 15.96
CA LEU A 143 14.50 42.71 16.12
C LEU A 143 13.92 42.08 14.85
N GLN A 144 13.00 42.77 14.16
CA GLN A 144 12.46 42.29 12.89
C GLN A 144 13.55 42.20 11.83
N HIS A 145 14.46 43.17 11.78
CA HIS A 145 15.60 43.15 10.86
C HIS A 145 16.59 42.03 11.20
N GLU A 146 16.85 41.80 12.49
CA GLU A 146 17.68 40.68 12.96
C GLU A 146 17.08 39.33 12.55
N VAL A 147 15.77 39.14 12.71
CA VAL A 147 15.07 37.92 12.27
C VAL A 147 15.09 37.76 10.75
N LYS A 148 14.95 38.86 9.98
CA LYS A 148 15.03 38.81 8.50
C LYS A 148 16.43 38.45 8.01
N ASN A 149 17.46 38.94 8.68
CA ASN A 149 18.86 38.68 8.34
C ASN A 149 19.43 37.42 9.01
N TRP A 150 18.64 36.81 9.90
CA TRP A 150 18.96 35.54 10.50
C TRP A 150 19.22 34.51 9.39
N ARG A 151 20.21 33.63 9.62
CA ARG A 151 20.78 32.68 8.65
C ARG A 151 19.81 31.55 8.27
N SER A 152 18.63 31.90 7.79
CA SER A 152 17.59 30.98 7.32
C SER A 152 18.08 30.18 6.11
N ALA A 153 18.83 30.81 5.20
CA ALA A 153 19.42 30.14 4.04
C ALA A 153 20.38 29.00 4.44
N ASP A 154 21.26 29.22 5.43
CA ASP A 154 22.19 28.19 5.90
C ASP A 154 21.45 27.04 6.61
N MET A 155 20.44 27.36 7.43
CA MET A 155 19.61 26.34 8.10
C MET A 155 18.79 25.53 7.09
N LEU A 156 18.20 26.17 6.09
CA LEU A 156 17.46 25.52 5.02
C LEU A 156 18.39 24.63 4.18
N SER A 157 19.56 25.14 3.79
CA SER A 157 20.57 24.36 3.05
C SER A 157 21.05 23.14 3.86
N CYS A 158 21.27 23.30 5.16
CA CYS A 158 21.64 22.20 6.05
C CYS A 158 20.50 21.15 6.14
N LEU A 159 19.25 21.61 6.28
CA LEU A 159 18.07 20.74 6.29
C LEU A 159 17.95 19.93 4.99
N GLU A 160 18.06 20.59 3.84
CA GLU A 160 18.02 19.95 2.52
C GLU A 160 19.16 18.93 2.37
N THR A 161 20.37 19.29 2.80
CA THR A 161 21.54 18.40 2.74
C THR A 161 21.34 17.16 3.61
N LEU A 162 20.81 17.32 4.82
CA LEU A 162 20.48 16.20 5.71
C LEU A 162 19.40 15.30 5.13
N GLN A 163 18.34 15.89 4.55
CA GLN A 163 17.29 15.14 3.87
C GLN A 163 17.82 14.37 2.66
N ALA A 164 18.66 15.00 1.84
CA ALA A 164 19.30 14.38 0.69
C ALA A 164 20.23 13.23 1.11
N SER A 165 21.03 13.43 2.17
CA SER A 165 21.91 12.41 2.74
C SER A 165 21.12 11.23 3.30
N LYS A 166 20.05 11.47 4.07
CA LYS A 166 19.12 10.44 4.55
C LYS A 166 18.55 9.62 3.38
N LYS A 167 18.03 10.29 2.35
CA LYS A 167 17.48 9.63 1.16
C LYS A 167 18.55 8.82 0.40
N LYS A 168 19.79 9.30 0.36
CA LYS A 168 20.91 8.56 -0.25
C LYS A 168 21.27 7.32 0.56
N GLY A 169 21.39 7.44 1.89
CA GLY A 169 21.67 6.33 2.79
C GLY A 169 20.61 5.23 2.72
N LEU A 170 19.33 5.59 2.79
CA LEU A 170 18.22 4.64 2.66
C LEU A 170 18.23 3.91 1.32
N ARG A 171 18.40 4.64 0.20
CA ARG A 171 18.50 4.01 -1.14
C ARG A 171 19.67 3.03 -1.25
N SER A 172 20.82 3.33 -0.61
CA SER A 172 21.95 2.42 -0.60
C SER A 172 21.63 1.13 0.15
N ILE A 173 21.02 1.24 1.33
CA ILE A 173 20.63 0.08 2.16
C ILE A 173 19.62 -0.79 1.41
N THR A 174 18.60 -0.20 0.79
CA THR A 174 17.61 -0.95 0.00
C THR A 174 18.28 -1.68 -1.16
N LYS A 175 19.17 -1.01 -1.89
CA LYS A 175 19.91 -1.63 -3.01
C LYS A 175 20.79 -2.79 -2.53
N ASP A 176 21.44 -2.66 -1.39
CA ASP A 176 22.26 -3.74 -0.84
C ASP A 176 21.41 -4.92 -0.38
N ALA A 177 20.21 -4.67 0.18
CA ALA A 177 19.25 -5.73 0.51
C ALA A 177 18.76 -6.48 -0.75
N GLU A 178 18.35 -5.77 -1.80
CA GLU A 178 17.96 -6.36 -3.09
C GLU A 178 19.08 -7.22 -3.70
N ARG A 179 20.34 -6.79 -3.57
CA ARG A 179 21.49 -7.57 -4.04
C ARG A 179 21.71 -8.86 -3.26
N VAL A 180 21.40 -8.85 -1.96
CA VAL A 180 21.44 -10.06 -1.12
C VAL A 180 20.35 -11.02 -1.57
N GLU A 181 19.11 -10.54 -1.75
CA GLU A 181 17.99 -11.34 -2.25
C GLU A 181 18.32 -11.99 -3.60
N ASP A 182 18.73 -11.18 -4.59
CA ASP A 182 19.11 -11.68 -5.93
C ASP A 182 20.24 -12.72 -5.88
N TYR A 183 21.22 -12.56 -4.97
CA TYR A 183 22.30 -13.54 -4.81
C TYR A 183 21.77 -14.87 -4.29
N PHE A 184 20.91 -14.85 -3.26
CA PHE A 184 20.35 -16.07 -2.68
C PHE A 184 19.34 -16.73 -3.61
N ASP A 185 18.53 -15.96 -4.35
CA ASP A 185 17.61 -16.51 -5.34
C ASP A 185 18.36 -17.24 -6.47
N LYS A 186 19.45 -16.66 -6.97
CA LYS A 186 20.33 -17.33 -7.95
C LYS A 186 20.92 -18.62 -7.41
N LEU A 187 21.32 -18.62 -6.13
CA LEU A 187 21.87 -19.79 -5.48
C LEU A 187 20.83 -20.90 -5.34
N ILE A 188 19.63 -20.56 -4.86
CA ILE A 188 18.49 -21.47 -4.76
C ILE A 188 18.15 -22.04 -6.15
N GLY A 189 18.05 -21.18 -7.16
CA GLY A 189 17.80 -21.61 -8.54
C GLY A 189 18.84 -22.60 -9.07
N SER A 190 20.13 -22.36 -8.82
CA SER A 190 21.19 -23.32 -9.17
C SER A 190 21.02 -24.68 -8.47
N LEU A 191 20.71 -24.68 -7.18
CA LEU A 191 20.43 -25.91 -6.41
C LEU A 191 19.21 -26.67 -6.96
N GLU A 192 18.13 -25.95 -7.27
CA GLU A 192 16.89 -26.53 -7.82
C GLU A 192 17.09 -27.10 -9.23
N CYS A 193 17.84 -26.40 -10.08
CA CYS A 193 18.24 -26.91 -11.38
C CYS A 193 19.02 -28.22 -11.23
N LYS A 194 20.02 -28.26 -10.33
CA LYS A 194 20.84 -29.47 -10.15
C LYS A 194 20.03 -30.63 -9.57
N LYS A 195 19.15 -30.37 -8.62
CA LYS A 195 18.19 -31.36 -8.09
C LYS A 195 17.34 -31.95 -9.22
N SER A 196 16.79 -31.10 -10.08
CA SER A 196 15.93 -31.52 -11.19
C SER A 196 16.70 -32.34 -12.23
N GLU A 197 17.95 -31.97 -12.52
CA GLU A 197 18.83 -32.73 -13.40
C GLU A 197 19.07 -34.15 -12.88
N ILE A 198 19.44 -34.28 -11.60
CA ILE A 198 19.72 -35.58 -10.96
C ILE A 198 18.46 -36.46 -10.94
N LEU A 199 17.30 -35.89 -10.61
CA LEU A 199 16.03 -36.63 -10.61
C LEU A 199 15.62 -37.09 -12.02
N SER A 200 15.84 -36.26 -13.04
CA SER A 200 15.58 -36.62 -14.43
C SER A 200 16.46 -37.80 -14.90
N ASP A 201 17.72 -37.84 -14.47
CA ASP A 201 18.61 -38.97 -14.73
C ASP A 201 18.11 -40.26 -14.07
N PHE A 202 17.57 -40.19 -12.84
CA PHE A 202 16.95 -41.35 -12.19
C PHE A 202 15.71 -41.87 -12.92
N GLU A 203 14.82 -40.99 -13.39
CA GLU A 203 13.68 -41.40 -14.22
C GLU A 203 14.14 -42.06 -15.52
N THR A 204 15.21 -41.55 -16.13
CA THR A 204 15.81 -42.17 -17.32
C THR A 204 16.35 -43.57 -17.02
N LEU A 205 17.06 -43.75 -15.91
CA LEU A 205 17.54 -45.07 -15.47
C LEU A 205 16.39 -46.05 -15.21
N LYS A 206 15.30 -45.58 -14.60
CA LYS A 206 14.08 -46.39 -14.39
C LYS A 206 13.50 -46.88 -15.71
N LEU A 207 13.42 -46.01 -16.72
CA LEU A 207 12.94 -46.39 -18.05
C LEU A 207 13.83 -47.46 -18.70
N VAL A 208 15.15 -47.36 -18.55
CA VAL A 208 16.07 -48.38 -19.07
C VAL A 208 15.84 -49.73 -18.40
N VAL A 209 15.67 -49.76 -17.06
CA VAL A 209 15.35 -51.00 -16.34
C VAL A 209 14.03 -51.60 -16.85
N MET A 210 12.99 -50.78 -17.04
CA MET A 210 11.71 -51.26 -17.59
C MET A 210 11.87 -51.83 -19.00
N GLN A 211 12.64 -51.18 -19.87
CA GLN A 211 12.87 -51.64 -21.24
C GLN A 211 13.60 -52.99 -21.33
N GLU A 212 14.49 -53.29 -20.39
CA GLU A 212 15.19 -54.58 -20.35
C GLU A 212 14.34 -55.70 -19.74
N TYR A 213 13.56 -55.41 -18.68
CA TYR A 213 12.83 -56.45 -17.93
C TYR A 213 11.40 -56.70 -18.42
N ASP A 214 10.65 -55.68 -18.84
CA ASP A 214 9.24 -55.83 -19.24
C ASP A 214 9.05 -56.81 -20.43
N PRO A 215 9.90 -56.81 -21.48
CA PRO A 215 9.77 -57.79 -22.57
C PRO A 215 9.97 -59.24 -22.10
N GLU A 216 10.92 -59.49 -21.20
CA GLU A 216 11.16 -60.84 -20.68
C GLU A 216 10.05 -61.30 -19.72
N ILE A 217 9.55 -60.39 -18.87
CA ILE A 217 8.39 -60.64 -18.02
C ILE A 217 7.16 -60.97 -18.87
N THR A 218 6.89 -60.17 -19.90
CA THR A 218 5.73 -60.39 -20.79
C THR A 218 5.85 -61.70 -21.57
N LYS A 219 7.03 -62.01 -22.12
CA LYS A 219 7.31 -63.29 -22.79
C LYS A 219 7.10 -64.49 -21.88
N LEU A 220 7.64 -64.47 -20.66
CA LEU A 220 7.48 -65.56 -19.70
C LEU A 220 6.02 -65.69 -19.24
N SER A 221 5.33 -64.57 -19.01
CA SER A 221 3.91 -64.58 -18.63
C SER A 221 3.03 -65.19 -19.72
N ALA A 222 3.25 -64.86 -20.99
CA ALA A 222 2.55 -65.45 -22.13
C ALA A 222 2.81 -66.96 -22.25
N ALA A 223 4.05 -67.40 -22.06
CA ALA A 223 4.38 -68.83 -22.08
C ALA A 223 3.68 -69.61 -20.95
N LEU A 224 3.60 -69.04 -19.74
CA LEU A 224 2.86 -69.64 -18.63
C LEU A 224 1.36 -69.72 -18.90
N GLU A 225 0.77 -68.70 -19.53
CA GLU A 225 -0.64 -68.74 -19.93
C GLU A 225 -0.92 -69.78 -21.01
N GLU A 226 -0.04 -69.93 -22.00
CA GLU A 226 -0.14 -71.01 -22.99
C GLU A 226 -0.01 -72.40 -22.35
N GLN A 227 0.88 -72.55 -21.36
CA GLN A 227 1.01 -73.80 -20.60
C GLN A 227 -0.27 -74.12 -19.83
N ARG A 228 -0.85 -73.13 -19.16
CA ARG A 228 -2.12 -73.27 -18.44
C ARG A 228 -3.26 -73.64 -19.39
N GLY A 229 -3.32 -73.00 -20.56
CA GLY A 229 -4.28 -73.33 -21.61
C GLY A 229 -4.13 -74.76 -22.12
N ALA A 230 -2.90 -75.21 -22.38
CA ALA A 230 -2.61 -76.58 -22.81
C ALA A 230 -3.04 -77.62 -21.77
N LEU A 231 -2.76 -77.37 -20.49
CA LEU A 231 -3.20 -78.24 -19.39
C LEU A 231 -4.73 -78.32 -19.29
N SER A 232 -5.42 -77.19 -19.40
CA SER A 232 -6.90 -77.15 -19.40
C SER A 232 -7.50 -77.97 -20.54
N ILE A 233 -6.95 -77.87 -21.76
CA ILE A 233 -7.38 -78.69 -22.89
C ILE A 233 -7.13 -80.18 -22.56
N ALA A 234 -5.93 -80.53 -22.08
CA ALA A 234 -5.58 -81.91 -21.72
C ALA A 234 -6.52 -82.52 -20.67
N GLU A 235 -6.96 -81.73 -19.70
CA GLU A 235 -7.93 -82.16 -18.69
C GLU A 235 -9.33 -82.35 -19.29
N SER A 236 -9.75 -81.47 -20.21
CA SER A 236 -11.11 -81.49 -20.78
C SER A 236 -11.44 -82.75 -21.59
N PHE A 237 -10.46 -83.33 -22.29
CA PHE A 237 -10.67 -84.51 -23.14
C PHE A 237 -10.17 -85.84 -22.53
N ARG A 238 -9.60 -85.81 -21.32
CA ARG A 238 -9.06 -86.99 -20.62
C ARG A 238 -10.08 -88.13 -20.49
N SER A 239 -11.37 -87.78 -20.38
CA SER A 239 -12.49 -88.70 -20.25
C SER A 239 -13.50 -88.57 -21.41
N ALA A 240 -13.07 -88.08 -22.57
CA ALA A 240 -13.96 -87.90 -23.73
C ALA A 240 -14.41 -89.26 -24.30
N SER A 241 -15.73 -89.42 -24.49
CA SER A 241 -16.35 -90.64 -25.02
C SER A 241 -16.52 -90.63 -26.54
N GLU A 242 -16.54 -89.45 -27.17
CA GLU A 242 -16.79 -89.27 -28.61
C GLU A 242 -15.48 -89.13 -29.41
N PRO A 243 -15.21 -90.00 -30.41
CA PRO A 243 -13.94 -90.00 -31.15
C PRO A 243 -13.62 -88.70 -31.91
N LEU A 244 -14.62 -88.03 -32.48
CA LEU A 244 -14.41 -86.81 -33.27
C LEU A 244 -13.97 -85.63 -32.40
N CYS A 245 -14.63 -85.45 -31.25
CA CYS A 245 -14.28 -84.41 -30.27
C CYS A 245 -12.88 -84.64 -29.69
N PHE A 246 -12.53 -85.89 -29.37
CA PHE A 246 -11.19 -86.25 -28.90
C PHE A 246 -10.10 -85.90 -29.92
N LEU A 247 -10.30 -86.22 -31.20
CA LEU A 247 -9.31 -85.94 -32.25
C LEU A 247 -9.11 -84.43 -32.48
N GLN A 248 -10.18 -83.64 -32.43
CA GLN A 248 -10.11 -82.17 -32.55
C GLN A 248 -9.35 -81.56 -31.37
N GLN A 249 -9.69 -81.93 -30.13
CA GLN A 249 -9.02 -81.39 -28.94
C GLN A 249 -7.56 -81.87 -28.82
N MET A 250 -7.27 -83.11 -29.24
CA MET A 250 -5.90 -83.63 -29.32
C MET A 250 -5.05 -82.86 -30.34
N GLN A 251 -5.64 -82.40 -31.45
CA GLN A 251 -4.95 -81.56 -32.43
C GLN A 251 -4.63 -80.18 -31.83
N GLU A 252 -5.59 -79.52 -31.20
CA GLU A 252 -5.38 -78.23 -30.51
C GLU A 252 -4.33 -78.33 -29.39
N PHE A 253 -4.38 -79.41 -28.60
CA PHE A 253 -3.38 -79.66 -27.57
C PHE A 253 -1.97 -79.83 -28.15
N ARG A 254 -1.82 -80.56 -29.26
CA ARG A 254 -0.53 -80.71 -29.95
C ARG A 254 -0.01 -79.38 -30.49
N GLU A 255 -0.89 -78.52 -30.99
CA GLU A 255 -0.53 -77.19 -31.47
C GLU A 255 -0.04 -76.29 -30.33
N LYS A 256 -0.74 -76.23 -29.19
CA LYS A 256 -0.25 -75.51 -28.00
C LYS A 256 1.06 -76.08 -27.46
N MET A 257 1.20 -77.41 -27.44
CA MET A 257 2.45 -78.07 -27.04
C MET A 257 3.61 -77.77 -27.98
N LYS A 258 3.34 -77.52 -29.27
CA LYS A 258 4.35 -77.10 -30.24
C LYS A 258 4.82 -75.67 -29.95
N ILE A 259 3.89 -74.74 -29.73
CA ILE A 259 4.20 -73.34 -29.37
C ILE A 259 5.07 -73.28 -28.10
N LEU A 260 4.73 -74.06 -27.07
CA LEU A 260 5.51 -74.12 -25.82
C LEU A 260 6.92 -74.67 -26.00
N LYS A 261 7.10 -75.68 -26.87
CA LYS A 261 8.41 -76.26 -27.18
C LYS A 261 9.29 -75.34 -28.01
N GLU A 262 8.67 -74.55 -28.89
CA GLU A 262 9.37 -73.62 -29.77
C GLU A 262 9.67 -72.27 -29.09
N THR A 263 9.02 -71.96 -27.96
CA THR A 263 9.30 -70.73 -27.20
C THR A 263 10.59 -70.86 -26.38
N PRO A 264 11.67 -70.15 -26.71
CA PRO A 264 12.93 -70.26 -25.99
C PRO A 264 12.83 -69.53 -24.64
N LEU A 265 13.12 -70.23 -23.55
CA LEU A 265 13.19 -69.65 -22.21
C LEU A 265 14.46 -68.80 -22.06
N PRO A 266 14.37 -67.59 -21.47
CA PRO A 266 15.55 -66.82 -21.11
C PRO A 266 16.43 -67.57 -20.10
N SER A 267 17.75 -67.48 -20.25
CA SER A 267 18.72 -68.13 -19.36
C SER A 267 18.82 -67.37 -18.03
N ARG A 268 18.84 -68.11 -16.91
CA ARG A 268 18.90 -67.56 -15.55
C ARG A 268 20.16 -66.70 -15.28
N LYS A 269 21.22 -66.88 -16.08
CA LYS A 269 22.46 -66.07 -15.99
C LYS A 269 22.35 -64.71 -16.70
N ASP A 270 21.35 -64.51 -17.56
CA ASP A 270 21.14 -63.25 -18.30
C ASP A 270 20.17 -62.30 -17.56
N MET A 271 19.58 -62.73 -16.45
CA MET A 271 18.61 -61.96 -15.66
C MET A 271 19.23 -61.13 -14.52
N ASP A 272 20.51 -61.35 -14.19
CA ASP A 272 21.23 -60.58 -13.16
C ASP A 272 21.91 -59.35 -13.78
N VAL A 273 21.16 -58.25 -13.85
CA VAL A 273 21.63 -56.96 -14.35
C VAL A 273 22.13 -56.08 -13.18
N GLY A 274 22.69 -56.73 -12.16
CA GLY A 274 22.91 -56.21 -10.81
C GLY A 274 23.79 -54.96 -10.65
N PRO A 275 24.37 -54.34 -11.69
CA PRO A 275 24.47 -52.88 -11.60
C PRO A 275 24.36 -52.20 -12.97
N LEU A 276 23.20 -52.24 -13.64
CA LEU A 276 22.93 -51.21 -14.66
C LEU A 276 22.86 -49.80 -14.00
N VAL A 277 22.53 -49.76 -12.72
CA VAL A 277 22.57 -48.58 -11.85
C VAL A 277 23.74 -48.75 -10.88
N SER A 278 24.87 -48.09 -11.14
CA SER A 278 25.93 -47.98 -10.15
C SER A 278 25.37 -47.30 -8.89
N ALA A 279 25.64 -47.83 -7.70
CA ALA A 279 25.12 -47.29 -6.45
C ALA A 279 25.40 -45.78 -6.33
N PHE A 280 24.35 -44.97 -6.46
CA PHE A 280 24.45 -43.52 -6.30
C PHE A 280 24.56 -43.21 -4.81
N ASP A 281 25.79 -42.95 -4.35
CA ASP A 281 26.09 -42.75 -2.94
C ASP A 281 25.75 -41.33 -2.49
N VAL A 282 24.58 -41.17 -1.87
CA VAL A 282 24.12 -39.92 -1.27
C VAL A 282 24.81 -39.59 0.05
N LYS A 283 25.58 -40.51 0.66
CA LYS A 283 26.20 -40.30 1.98
C LYS A 283 27.24 -39.20 2.00
N LYS A 284 27.81 -38.84 0.84
CA LYS A 284 28.79 -37.75 0.73
C LYS A 284 28.17 -36.35 0.71
N TRP A 285 26.85 -36.26 0.62
CA TRP A 285 26.13 -35.00 0.45
C TRP A 285 26.10 -34.17 1.74
N ASP A 286 26.14 -34.81 2.91
CA ASP A 286 26.21 -34.14 4.21
C ASP A 286 27.49 -33.31 4.38
N SER A 287 28.53 -33.60 3.59
CA SER A 287 29.82 -32.91 3.60
C SER A 287 30.04 -31.94 2.42
N LEU A 288 29.06 -31.80 1.54
CA LEU A 288 29.21 -31.11 0.27
C LEU A 288 29.08 -29.59 0.43
N ARG A 289 30.06 -28.83 -0.07
CA ARG A 289 30.00 -27.36 -0.03
C ARG A 289 29.14 -26.84 -1.18
N LEU A 290 28.47 -25.70 -0.99
CA LEU A 290 27.66 -25.10 -2.05
C LEU A 290 28.44 -24.82 -3.35
N SER A 291 29.73 -24.49 -3.26
CA SER A 291 30.62 -24.31 -4.42
C SER A 291 30.91 -25.60 -5.22
N GLU A 292 30.48 -26.74 -4.70
CA GLU A 292 30.74 -28.07 -5.26
C GLU A 292 29.47 -28.73 -5.80
N VAL A 293 28.32 -28.05 -5.75
CA VAL A 293 27.03 -28.57 -6.23
C VAL A 293 27.08 -28.89 -7.72
N ASP A 294 27.72 -28.03 -8.52
CA ASP A 294 27.91 -28.28 -9.95
C ASP A 294 28.80 -29.49 -10.23
N LYS A 295 29.63 -29.91 -9.26
CA LYS A 295 30.53 -31.07 -9.36
C LYS A 295 29.86 -32.38 -8.93
N ILE A 296 28.60 -32.34 -8.49
CA ILE A 296 27.85 -33.56 -8.20
C ILE A 296 27.69 -34.32 -9.52
N SER A 297 28.42 -35.43 -9.62
CA SER A 297 28.30 -36.36 -10.75
C SER A 297 26.87 -36.85 -10.82
N VAL A 298 26.25 -36.80 -12.00
CA VAL A 298 24.91 -37.34 -12.20
C VAL A 298 24.96 -38.88 -12.21
N PRO A 299 23.87 -39.57 -11.83
CA PRO A 299 23.85 -41.03 -11.76
C PRO A 299 24.37 -41.74 -13.03
N CYS A 300 24.21 -41.12 -14.20
CA CYS A 300 24.65 -41.70 -15.47
C CYS A 300 26.17 -41.62 -15.74
N GLU A 301 26.93 -40.79 -15.04
CA GLU A 301 28.36 -40.58 -15.38
C GLU A 301 29.29 -41.72 -14.93
N ARG A 302 28.84 -42.62 -14.04
CA ARG A 302 29.74 -43.58 -13.36
C ARG A 302 29.76 -45.00 -13.98
N GLY A 303 29.04 -45.24 -15.08
CA GLY A 303 28.98 -46.53 -15.76
C GLY A 303 29.80 -46.59 -17.05
N SER A 304 31.08 -46.96 -16.96
CA SER A 304 31.90 -47.34 -18.13
C SER A 304 31.89 -48.86 -18.30
N ARG A 305 31.19 -49.38 -19.31
CA ARG A 305 31.78 -50.07 -20.47
C ARG A 305 31.05 -49.82 -21.80
N THR A 306 29.98 -49.02 -21.81
CA THR A 306 29.22 -48.65 -23.02
C THR A 306 28.98 -47.13 -23.15
N GLY A 307 29.52 -46.32 -22.23
CA GLY A 307 29.24 -44.88 -22.10
C GLY A 307 29.59 -44.00 -23.30
N GLY A 308 30.45 -44.47 -24.23
CA GLY A 308 30.72 -43.77 -25.49
C GLY A 308 29.51 -43.74 -26.44
N ALA A 309 28.68 -44.78 -26.43
CA ALA A 309 27.47 -44.84 -27.26
C ALA A 309 26.37 -43.93 -26.70
N TRP A 310 26.21 -43.88 -25.37
CA TRP A 310 25.13 -43.14 -24.72
C TRP A 310 25.29 -41.62 -24.83
N MET A 311 26.53 -41.11 -24.72
CA MET A 311 26.83 -39.69 -24.94
C MET A 311 26.57 -39.27 -26.39
N MET A 312 26.81 -40.17 -27.36
CA MET A 312 26.46 -39.94 -28.76
C MET A 312 24.95 -39.99 -29.01
N VAL A 313 24.20 -40.85 -28.31
CA VAL A 313 22.73 -40.91 -28.41
C VAL A 313 22.08 -39.65 -27.85
N ARG A 314 22.49 -39.17 -26.66
CA ARG A 314 22.00 -37.90 -26.08
C ARG A 314 22.29 -36.71 -27.01
N LYS A 315 23.51 -36.61 -27.56
CA LYS A 315 23.85 -35.55 -28.54
C LYS A 315 23.06 -35.68 -29.84
N ARG A 316 22.81 -36.90 -30.34
CA ARG A 316 22.00 -37.15 -31.53
C ARG A 316 20.53 -36.80 -31.30
N ILE A 317 19.96 -37.10 -30.14
CA ILE A 317 18.58 -36.73 -29.79
C ILE A 317 18.43 -35.22 -29.69
N VAL A 318 19.36 -34.53 -29.02
CA VAL A 318 19.34 -33.05 -28.94
C VAL A 318 19.50 -32.43 -30.33
N LEU A 319 20.42 -32.93 -31.16
CA LEU A 319 20.56 -32.48 -32.55
C LEU A 319 19.32 -32.80 -33.40
N PHE A 320 18.67 -33.93 -33.17
CA PHE A 320 17.43 -34.30 -33.87
C PHE A 320 16.25 -33.43 -33.46
N LEU A 321 16.13 -33.09 -32.17
CA LEU A 321 15.11 -32.17 -31.66
C LEU A 321 15.32 -30.74 -32.15
N ILE A 322 16.58 -30.28 -32.21
CA ILE A 322 16.94 -28.99 -32.81
C ILE A 322 16.63 -29.02 -34.31
N ALA A 323 16.96 -30.10 -35.03
CA ALA A 323 16.64 -30.25 -36.44
C ALA A 323 15.12 -30.29 -36.68
N LEU A 324 14.34 -30.93 -35.80
CA LEU A 324 12.88 -30.97 -35.88
C LEU A 324 12.26 -29.58 -35.64
N LEU A 325 12.79 -28.83 -34.67
CA LEU A 325 12.37 -27.45 -34.37
C LEU A 325 12.71 -26.47 -35.51
N LEU A 326 13.83 -26.69 -36.19
CA LEU A 326 14.23 -25.89 -37.36
C LEU A 326 13.50 -26.33 -38.65
N ALA A 327 13.11 -27.60 -38.76
CA ALA A 327 12.34 -28.12 -39.88
C ALA A 327 10.84 -27.79 -39.79
N LEU A 328 10.28 -27.64 -38.58
CA LEU A 328 8.88 -27.25 -38.38
C LEU A 328 8.47 -25.96 -39.12
N PRO A 329 9.21 -24.83 -39.01
CA PRO A 329 8.87 -23.62 -39.75
C PRO A 329 9.08 -23.77 -41.26
N ILE A 330 10.03 -24.58 -41.71
CA ILE A 330 10.26 -24.87 -43.15
C ILE A 330 9.11 -25.74 -43.71
N PHE A 331 8.62 -26.70 -42.94
CA PHE A 331 7.48 -27.55 -43.28
C PHE A 331 6.18 -26.73 -43.30
N LEU A 332 6.01 -25.78 -42.38
CA LEU A 332 4.90 -24.82 -42.38
C LEU A 332 4.94 -23.82 -43.54
N LEU A 333 6.14 -23.54 -44.10
CA LEU A 333 6.31 -22.73 -45.32
C LEU A 333 6.05 -23.51 -46.62
N LEU A 334 6.15 -24.84 -46.58
CA LEU A 334 5.90 -25.75 -47.72
C LEU A 334 4.46 -26.25 -47.79
N LEU A 335 3.65 -26.01 -46.75
CA LEU A 335 2.21 -26.23 -46.77
C LEU A 335 1.56 -25.04 -47.48
N ASP A 336 1.07 -25.27 -48.71
CA ASP A 336 0.37 -24.29 -49.52
C ASP A 336 -0.71 -23.55 -48.72
N THR A 337 -0.60 -22.22 -48.69
CA THR A 337 -1.36 -21.29 -47.84
C THR A 337 -2.82 -21.12 -48.26
N THR A 338 -3.32 -21.94 -49.18
CA THR A 338 -4.66 -21.83 -49.75
C THR A 338 -5.73 -22.56 -48.91
N ASP A 339 -5.35 -23.56 -48.09
CA ASP A 339 -6.32 -24.35 -47.31
C ASP A 339 -6.44 -23.96 -45.82
N LEU A 340 -5.49 -23.19 -45.28
CA LEU A 340 -5.54 -22.75 -43.87
C LEU A 340 -6.43 -21.52 -43.68
N THR A 341 -6.55 -20.68 -44.71
CA THR A 341 -7.27 -19.40 -44.68
C THR A 341 -8.79 -19.62 -44.58
N SER A 342 -9.31 -20.67 -45.22
CA SER A 342 -10.71 -21.10 -45.19
C SER A 342 -11.11 -21.70 -43.83
N MET A 343 -10.23 -22.46 -43.18
CA MET A 343 -10.47 -23.04 -41.85
C MET A 343 -10.37 -21.99 -40.72
N VAL A 344 -9.44 -21.04 -40.82
CA VAL A 344 -9.29 -19.96 -39.82
C VAL A 344 -10.46 -18.97 -39.87
N GLN A 345 -10.99 -18.66 -41.06
CA GLN A 345 -12.17 -17.79 -41.22
C GLN A 345 -13.45 -18.37 -40.60
N LEU A 346 -13.61 -19.71 -40.58
CA LEU A 346 -14.75 -20.39 -39.96
C LEU A 346 -14.65 -20.44 -38.42
N PHE A 347 -13.43 -20.43 -37.88
CA PHE A 347 -13.18 -20.42 -36.42
C PHE A 347 -13.21 -19.01 -35.81
N THR A 348 -12.79 -17.98 -36.55
CA THR A 348 -12.78 -16.59 -36.05
C THR A 348 -14.18 -15.99 -35.94
N THR A 349 -15.13 -16.39 -36.78
CA THR A 349 -16.53 -15.95 -36.69
C THR A 349 -17.27 -16.54 -35.49
N LYS A 350 -16.89 -17.73 -35.00
CA LYS A 350 -17.56 -18.38 -33.87
C LYS A 350 -17.00 -18.01 -32.48
N ARG A 351 -15.79 -17.43 -32.41
CA ARG A 351 -15.11 -17.06 -31.15
C ARG A 351 -15.32 -15.59 -30.73
N SER A 352 -15.91 -14.78 -31.59
CA SER A 352 -16.02 -13.32 -31.43
C SER A 352 -16.98 -12.84 -30.31
N LEU A 353 -17.93 -13.65 -29.83
CA LEU A 353 -18.94 -13.14 -28.89
C LEU A 353 -18.50 -13.14 -27.41
N HIS A 354 -17.43 -13.85 -27.03
CA HIS A 354 -17.05 -14.00 -25.60
C HIS A 354 -15.76 -13.26 -25.21
N THR A 355 -14.86 -13.01 -26.15
CA THR A 355 -13.59 -12.30 -25.88
C THR A 355 -13.76 -10.79 -25.81
N ASP A 356 -14.73 -10.23 -26.52
CA ASP A 356 -14.95 -8.78 -26.59
C ASP A 356 -15.54 -8.20 -25.29
N THR A 357 -16.34 -9.00 -24.56
CA THR A 357 -16.86 -8.64 -23.23
C THR A 357 -15.80 -8.72 -22.13
N TYR A 358 -14.83 -9.63 -22.26
CA TYR A 358 -13.73 -9.78 -21.30
C TYR A 358 -12.68 -8.68 -21.48
N LEU A 359 -12.31 -8.37 -22.73
CA LEU A 359 -11.39 -7.25 -23.01
C LEU A 359 -11.99 -5.90 -22.61
N ARG A 360 -13.29 -5.66 -22.85
CA ARG A 360 -13.95 -4.40 -22.47
C ARG A 360 -13.95 -4.18 -20.95
N LYS A 361 -14.20 -5.23 -20.16
CA LYS A 361 -14.09 -5.18 -18.69
C LYS A 361 -12.66 -4.93 -18.22
N MET A 362 -11.66 -5.52 -18.88
CA MET A 362 -10.26 -5.30 -18.52
C MET A 362 -9.81 -3.88 -18.86
N THR A 363 -10.30 -3.29 -19.95
CA THR A 363 -10.03 -1.88 -20.28
C THR A 363 -10.72 -0.90 -19.33
N GLU A 364 -11.94 -1.21 -18.86
CA GLU A 364 -12.63 -0.41 -17.83
C GLU A 364 -11.89 -0.46 -16.49
N ILE A 365 -11.45 -1.65 -16.04
CA ILE A 365 -10.66 -1.81 -14.81
C ILE A 365 -9.31 -1.07 -14.90
N CYS A 366 -8.63 -1.13 -16.05
CA CYS A 366 -7.39 -0.37 -16.26
C CYS A 366 -7.62 1.15 -16.26
N ALA A 367 -8.76 1.62 -16.79
CA ALA A 367 -9.12 3.04 -16.76
C ALA A 367 -9.46 3.51 -15.33
N ASP A 368 -10.15 2.68 -14.54
CA ASP A 368 -10.48 2.98 -13.14
C ASP A 368 -9.22 3.04 -12.26
N ILE A 369 -8.25 2.15 -12.50
CA ILE A 369 -6.95 2.16 -11.80
C ILE A 369 -6.13 3.39 -12.22
N ALA A 370 -6.12 3.75 -13.51
CA ALA A 370 -5.43 4.95 -13.98
C ALA A 370 -6.03 6.23 -13.36
N ASN A 371 -7.37 6.32 -13.30
CA ASN A 371 -8.07 7.43 -12.67
C ASN A 371 -7.87 7.48 -11.15
N ALA A 372 -7.75 6.34 -10.47
CA ALA A 372 -7.44 6.28 -9.04
C ALA A 372 -6.01 6.75 -8.73
N VAL A 373 -5.04 6.38 -9.56
CA VAL A 373 -3.64 6.84 -9.46
C VAL A 373 -3.52 8.33 -9.77
N GLU A 374 -4.33 8.85 -10.69
CA GLU A 374 -4.35 10.27 -11.01
C GLU A 374 -5.02 11.09 -9.89
N LYS A 375 -6.03 10.52 -9.21
CA LYS A 375 -6.69 11.12 -8.04
C LYS A 375 -5.77 11.18 -6.81
N GLU A 376 -4.98 10.14 -6.55
CA GLU A 376 -3.92 10.17 -5.51
C GLU A 376 -2.84 11.21 -5.81
N LYS A 377 -2.46 11.41 -7.08
CA LYS A 377 -1.53 12.46 -7.49
C LYS A 377 -2.11 13.88 -7.37
N LEU A 378 -3.42 14.05 -7.51
CA LEU A 378 -4.08 15.35 -7.28
C LEU A 378 -4.15 15.70 -5.79
N ASP A 379 -4.37 14.73 -4.90
CA ASP A 379 -4.42 14.94 -3.45
C ASP A 379 -3.02 15.22 -2.86
N ASP A 380 -1.97 14.54 -3.33
CA ASP A 380 -0.58 14.89 -3.02
C ASP A 380 -0.14 16.21 -3.69
N GLY A 381 -0.66 16.49 -4.90
CA GLY A 381 -0.42 17.74 -5.62
C GLY A 381 -1.01 18.96 -4.92
N PHE A 382 -2.17 18.83 -4.26
CA PHE A 382 -2.82 19.91 -3.51
C PHE A 382 -2.04 20.27 -2.23
N ALA A 383 -1.38 19.30 -1.60
CA ALA A 383 -0.47 19.53 -0.46
C ALA A 383 0.83 20.23 -0.88
N VAL A 384 1.29 20.03 -2.12
CA VAL A 384 2.50 20.67 -2.66
C VAL A 384 2.18 22.07 -3.24
N HIS A 385 0.98 22.29 -3.77
CA HIS A 385 0.57 23.58 -4.33
C HIS A 385 0.31 24.67 -3.28
N SER A 386 0.01 24.30 -2.03
CA SER A 386 -0.06 25.23 -0.89
C SER A 386 1.33 25.65 -0.37
N GLY A 387 2.41 24.93 -0.75
CA GLY A 387 3.80 25.32 -0.50
C GLY A 387 4.43 26.16 -1.63
N PHE A 388 3.90 26.08 -2.86
CA PHE A 388 4.50 26.75 -4.03
C PHE A 388 4.01 28.19 -4.28
N ILE A 389 2.91 28.63 -3.65
CA ILE A 389 2.47 30.04 -3.72
C ILE A 389 3.38 30.98 -2.90
N ALA A 390 4.26 30.44 -2.05
CA ALA A 390 5.25 31.23 -1.30
C ALA A 390 6.60 31.45 -2.02
N ALA A 391 6.84 30.84 -3.19
CA ALA A 391 8.16 30.85 -3.84
C ALA A 391 8.26 31.74 -5.11
N ALA A 392 7.22 32.52 -5.42
CA ALA A 392 7.17 33.37 -6.62
C ALA A 392 7.43 34.87 -6.31
N GLN A 393 8.40 35.20 -5.45
CA GLN A 393 8.77 36.61 -5.21
C GLN A 393 10.27 36.94 -5.22
N TYR A 394 11.18 35.97 -5.40
CA TYR A 394 12.61 36.30 -5.54
C TYR A 394 13.27 35.41 -6.60
N GLY A 395 13.17 35.87 -7.85
CA GLY A 395 13.82 35.21 -8.99
C GLY A 395 15.33 35.28 -8.89
N LEU A 396 16.01 34.14 -9.09
CA LEU A 396 17.46 34.08 -9.33
C LEU A 396 17.79 32.86 -10.22
N HIS A 397 18.52 33.16 -11.29
CA HIS A 397 18.92 32.24 -12.36
C HIS A 397 19.92 31.16 -11.89
N LEU A 398 19.63 29.90 -12.24
CA LEU A 398 20.59 28.80 -12.20
C LEU A 398 21.63 28.93 -13.31
N ARG A 399 22.92 28.88 -12.95
CA ARG A 399 24.03 28.66 -13.89
C ARG A 399 24.64 27.29 -13.61
N VAL A 400 24.35 26.32 -14.48
CA VAL A 400 24.95 24.99 -14.49
C VAL A 400 26.39 25.10 -15.01
N THR A 401 27.37 24.59 -14.26
CA THR A 401 28.71 24.32 -14.78
C THR A 401 29.01 22.84 -14.64
N HIS A 402 29.15 22.16 -15.78
CA HIS A 402 29.76 20.84 -15.86
C HIS A 402 31.28 20.99 -15.72
N LYS A 403 31.93 20.19 -14.87
CA LYS A 403 33.34 19.82 -15.07
C LYS A 403 33.60 18.37 -14.65
N PRO A 404 34.47 17.64 -15.37
CA PRO A 404 34.57 16.18 -15.29
C PRO A 404 35.69 15.68 -14.38
N PHE A 405 35.50 14.44 -13.91
CA PHE A 405 36.47 13.36 -13.68
C PHE A 405 37.85 13.69 -13.06
N ARG A 406 38.12 13.14 -11.87
CA ARG A 406 39.43 12.55 -11.56
C ARG A 406 39.29 11.40 -10.57
N ALA A 407 39.72 10.23 -11.01
CA ALA A 407 39.97 9.07 -10.17
C ALA A 407 41.18 9.34 -9.27
N ALA A 408 41.08 8.95 -8.00
CA ALA A 408 42.22 8.78 -7.12
C ALA A 408 41.98 7.52 -6.27
N THR A 409 42.72 6.49 -6.65
CA THR A 409 43.01 5.28 -5.89
C THR A 409 43.88 5.63 -4.68
N THR A 410 43.55 5.11 -3.49
CA THR A 410 44.47 4.47 -2.51
C THR A 410 43.71 4.01 -1.25
N PRO A 411 44.22 2.99 -0.53
CA PRO A 411 43.47 2.14 0.40
C PRO A 411 43.62 2.58 1.87
N PRO A 412 43.04 1.84 2.83
CA PRO A 412 43.78 1.65 4.07
C PRO A 412 43.77 0.22 4.63
N GLU A 413 44.93 -0.10 5.20
CA GLU A 413 45.20 -1.23 6.09
C GLU A 413 44.49 -1.08 7.45
N LEU A 414 44.15 -2.25 7.99
CA LEU A 414 44.06 -2.69 9.39
C LEU A 414 44.29 -1.65 10.51
N LEU A 415 43.33 -1.58 11.44
CA LEU A 415 43.54 -1.43 12.90
C LEU A 415 42.24 -1.76 13.65
N THR A 416 42.25 -2.85 14.43
CA THR A 416 41.49 -3.01 15.69
C THR A 416 42.42 -2.60 16.85
N PRO A 417 42.01 -2.36 18.12
CA PRO A 417 40.85 -2.93 18.83
C PRO A 417 40.13 -2.02 19.88
N SER A 418 39.19 -2.65 20.60
CA SER A 418 38.77 -2.42 22.00
C SER A 418 37.70 -1.37 22.39
N ARG A 419 36.51 -1.92 22.70
CA ARG A 419 35.76 -1.88 23.98
C ARG A 419 35.22 -0.57 24.60
N CYS A 420 34.00 -0.75 25.13
CA CYS A 420 33.24 0.04 26.12
C CYS A 420 32.46 1.24 25.56
N SER A 421 31.21 1.51 25.94
CA SER A 421 30.28 0.87 26.88
C SER A 421 28.90 1.53 26.72
N TRP A 422 27.87 0.71 26.85
CA TRP A 422 26.48 0.99 27.15
C TRP A 422 26.15 2.36 27.78
N PHE A 423 25.17 3.06 27.20
CA PHE A 423 24.20 3.83 27.96
C PHE A 423 22.79 3.47 27.48
N ARG A 424 22.02 2.89 28.40
CA ARG A 424 20.61 2.53 28.27
C ARG A 424 19.81 3.71 28.83
N MET A 425 18.98 4.35 28.01
CA MET A 425 17.79 5.05 28.50
C MET A 425 16.56 4.42 27.85
N SER A 426 15.68 4.02 28.75
CA SER A 426 14.39 3.38 28.58
C SER A 426 13.34 4.31 27.96
N GLY A 427 12.46 3.73 27.15
CA GLY A 427 11.06 4.15 27.11
C GLY A 427 10.52 4.58 25.74
N SER A 428 10.12 3.61 24.92
CA SER A 428 8.79 3.52 24.28
C SER A 428 8.84 2.51 23.13
N GLN A 429 8.10 1.41 23.28
CA GLN A 429 7.97 0.32 22.29
C GLN A 429 7.44 0.83 20.93
N PRO A 430 7.84 0.22 19.80
CA PRO A 430 7.05 0.17 18.58
C PRO A 430 6.18 -1.13 18.54
N PRO A 431 5.08 -1.17 17.78
CA PRO A 431 4.27 -2.37 17.65
C PRO A 431 4.96 -3.41 16.77
N PHE A 432 5.02 -4.65 17.26
CA PHE A 432 5.32 -5.83 16.44
C PHE A 432 4.11 -6.13 15.56
N ILE A 433 4.26 -5.97 14.24
CA ILE A 433 3.36 -6.58 13.27
C ILE A 433 3.80 -8.04 13.11
N TYR A 434 2.98 -8.96 13.63
CA TYR A 434 3.08 -10.38 13.28
C TYR A 434 2.50 -10.57 11.87
N LEU A 435 3.35 -10.79 10.88
CA LEU A 435 2.93 -11.35 9.60
C LEU A 435 2.72 -12.86 9.78
N LYS A 436 1.45 -13.24 9.95
CA LYS A 436 0.98 -14.62 9.91
C LYS A 436 1.01 -15.08 8.46
N MET A 437 2.08 -15.74 8.03
CA MET A 437 2.09 -16.50 6.77
C MET A 437 1.19 -17.73 6.94
N SER A 438 -0.03 -17.65 6.42
CA SER A 438 -0.91 -18.81 6.25
C SER A 438 -0.57 -19.53 4.95
N HIS A 439 0.14 -20.65 5.04
CA HIS A 439 0.14 -21.68 4.00
C HIS A 439 -1.12 -22.54 4.17
N PRO A 440 -1.95 -22.74 3.13
CA PRO A 440 -2.94 -23.79 3.13
C PRO A 440 -2.26 -25.09 2.69
N LEU A 441 -2.37 -26.15 3.49
CA LEU A 441 -2.60 -27.54 3.09
C LEU A 441 -2.38 -28.45 4.31
N LEU A 442 -3.49 -28.90 4.91
CA LEU A 442 -3.69 -30.23 5.52
C LEU A 442 -5.03 -30.23 6.27
N LYS A 443 -6.13 -30.45 5.53
CA LYS A 443 -7.38 -30.94 6.12
C LYS A 443 -7.20 -32.44 6.37
N ALA A 444 -6.92 -32.81 7.62
CA ALA A 444 -7.21 -34.12 8.15
C ALA A 444 -8.09 -33.92 9.39
N SER A 445 -9.40 -33.80 9.16
CA SER A 445 -10.40 -33.81 10.22
C SER A 445 -10.86 -35.24 10.43
N LYS A 446 -10.34 -35.87 11.48
CA LYS A 446 -11.02 -36.97 12.17
C LYS A 446 -12.09 -36.36 13.07
N THR A 447 -13.33 -36.76 12.84
CA THR A 447 -14.46 -36.88 13.79
C THR A 447 -15.50 -37.66 12.99
N VAL A 448 -16.06 -38.79 13.44
CA VAL A 448 -17.16 -38.83 14.40
C VAL A 448 -17.43 -40.29 14.79
N THR A 449 -17.53 -40.53 16.11
CA THR A 449 -18.29 -41.55 16.88
C THR A 449 -18.60 -42.94 16.30
N THR A 450 -18.24 -43.98 17.07
CA THR A 450 -19.19 -44.76 17.89
C THR A 450 -18.45 -45.38 19.06
#